data_AF-A0A821QXN9-F1
#
_entry.id   AF-A0A821QXN9-F1
#
_cell.length_a   1.000
_cell.length_b   1.000
_cell.length_c   1.000
_cell.angle_alpha   90.00
_cell.angle_beta   90.00
_cell.angle_gamma   90.00
#
_symmetry.space_group_name_H-M   'P 1'
#
loop_
_entity.id
_entity.type
_entity.pdbx_description
1 polymer ?
#
loop_
_entity_poly.entity_id
_entity_poly.type
_entity_poly.pdbx_seq_one_letter_code
_entity_poly.pdbx_strand_id
1 'polypeptide(L)' 'AHQQIRLGDIQASAQKWTRAIECYLRAIEYFKTIQKSLYDTSLISNIQAQIIQCEKAIDFYHLKDRSEQ' A
#
# COMPACT_ATOMS: atom_id res chain seq x y z
N ALA A 1 -1.75 4.11 12.79
CA ALA A 1 -2.13 2.98 11.90
C ALA A 1 -3.34 3.28 11.01
N HIS A 2 -4.60 3.27 11.51
CA HIS A 2 -5.80 3.35 10.65
C HIS A 2 -5.90 4.61 9.77
N GLN A 3 -5.39 5.75 10.24
CA GLN A 3 -5.32 6.96 9.43
C GLN A 3 -4.40 6.80 8.20
N GLN A 4 -3.28 6.11 8.36
CA GLN A 4 -2.33 5.85 7.27
C GLN A 4 -2.93 4.87 6.24
N ILE A 5 -3.72 3.89 6.68
CA ILE A 5 -4.45 3.00 5.75
C ILE A 5 -5.43 3.81 4.90
N ARG A 6 -6.29 4.62 5.54
CA ARG A 6 -7.27 5.46 4.83
C ARG A 6 -6.62 6.45 3.86
N LEU A 7 -5.50 7.04 4.26
CA LEU A 7 -4.74 7.92 3.37
C LEU A 7 -4.17 7.14 2.18
N GLY A 8 -3.66 5.93 2.41
CA GLY A 8 -3.23 5.02 1.35
C GLY A 8 -4.34 4.72 0.35
N ASP A 9 -5.55 4.41 0.83
CA ASP A 9 -6.71 4.13 -0.02
C ASP A 9 -7.09 5.35 -0.88
N ILE A 10 -7.06 6.54 -0.29
CA ILE A 10 -7.30 7.79 -1.02
C ILE A 10 -6.23 8.02 -2.10
N GLN A 11 -4.94 7.83 -1.77
CA GLN A 11 -3.87 7.99 -2.75
C GLN A 11 -3.95 6.95 -3.88
N ALA A 12 -4.30 5.70 -3.56
CA ALA A 12 -4.51 4.64 -4.54
C ALA A 12 -5.68 4.98 -5.48
N SER A 13 -6.81 5.45 -4.94
CA SER A 13 -7.94 5.90 -5.77
C SER A 13 -7.57 7.07 -6.69
N ALA A 14 -6.62 7.91 -6.28
CA ALA A 14 -6.07 9.00 -7.07
C ALA A 14 -4.94 8.56 -8.03
N GLN A 15 -4.72 7.25 -8.19
CA GLN A 15 -3.64 6.65 -9.00
C GLN A 15 -2.22 7.07 -8.58
N LYS A 16 -2.06 7.57 -7.35
CA LYS A 16 -0.77 7.95 -6.77
C LYS A 16 -0.16 6.75 -6.06
N TRP A 17 0.09 5.69 -6.81
CA TRP A 17 0.44 4.35 -6.30
C TRP A 17 1.65 4.35 -5.37
N THR A 18 2.73 5.06 -5.70
CA THR A 18 3.93 5.15 -4.84
C THR A 18 3.61 5.77 -3.48
N ARG A 19 2.81 6.85 -3.46
CA ARG A 19 2.39 7.50 -2.21
C ARG A 19 1.42 6.63 -1.41
N ALA A 20 0.59 5.83 -2.08
CA ALA A 20 -0.28 4.87 -1.41
C ALA A 20 0.55 3.80 -0.67
N ILE A 21 1.57 3.23 -1.35
CA ILE A 21 2.50 2.26 -0.77
C ILE A 21 3.21 2.84 0.45
N GLU A 22 3.72 4.07 0.38
CA GLU A 22 4.36 4.74 1.53
C GLU A 22 3.43 4.82 2.75
N CYS A 23 2.16 5.15 2.53
CA CYS A 23 1.16 5.23 3.61
C CYS A 23 0.90 3.84 4.21
N TYR A 24 0.75 2.81 3.37
CA TYR A 24 0.56 1.43 3.81
C TYR A 24 1.76 0.88 4.59
N LEU A 25 2.98 1.16 4.16
CA LEU A 25 4.20 0.76 4.85
C LEU A 25 4.30 1.40 6.25
N ARG A 26 3.97 2.69 6.38
CA ARG A 26 3.90 3.37 7.69
C ARG A 26 2.83 2.76 8.60
N ALA A 27 1.70 2.32 8.03
CA ALA A 27 0.69 1.62 8.81
C ALA A 27 1.23 0.30 9.36
N ILE A 28 1.91 -0.50 8.53
CA ILE A 28 2.54 -1.77 8.92
C ILE A 28 3.62 -1.54 10.00
N GLU A 29 4.48 -0.54 9.82
CA GLU A 29 5.53 -0.21 10.79
C GLU A 29 4.94 0.18 12.15
N TYR A 30 3.87 0.98 12.16
CA TYR A 30 3.14 1.34 13.38
C TYR A 30 2.57 0.09 14.09
N PHE A 31 1.99 -0.86 13.32
CA PHE A 31 1.50 -2.10 13.90
C PHE A 31 2.63 -2.97 14.46
N LYS A 32 3.77 -3.04 13.75
CA LYS A 32 4.96 -3.78 14.20
C LYS A 32 5.60 -3.20 15.46
N THR A 33 5.56 -1.88 15.63
CA THR A 33 6.22 -1.19 16.75
C THR A 33 5.39 -1.18 18.03
N ILE A 34 4.05 -1.15 17.93
CA ILE A 34 3.18 -0.95 19.10
C ILE A 34 2.71 -2.24 19.76
N GLN A 35 2.74 -3.39 19.08
CA GLN A 35 2.17 -4.62 19.64
C GLN A 35 3.05 -5.85 19.38
N LYS A 36 3.78 -6.25 20.43
CA LYS A 36 4.56 -7.49 20.49
C LYS A 36 3.68 -8.75 20.68
N SER A 37 2.37 -8.62 20.88
CA SER A 37 1.59 -9.70 21.56
C SER A 37 0.26 -10.14 20.96
N LEU A 38 -0.39 -9.48 20.01
CA LEU A 38 -1.61 -10.04 19.40
C LEU A 38 -1.78 -9.41 18.02
N TYR A 39 -1.21 -10.08 17.00
CA TYR A 39 -1.37 -9.62 15.63
C TYR A 39 -2.76 -10.01 15.15
N ASP A 40 -3.53 -9.02 14.70
CA ASP A 40 -4.57 -9.25 13.71
C ASP A 40 -3.86 -9.43 12.36
N THR A 41 -3.30 -10.62 12.15
CA THR A 41 -2.59 -11.01 10.90
C THR A 41 -3.41 -10.66 9.68
N SER A 42 -4.75 -10.75 9.78
CA SER A 42 -5.67 -10.39 8.72
C SER A 42 -5.54 -8.92 8.28
N LEU A 43 -5.32 -7.98 9.20
CA LEU A 43 -5.17 -6.57 8.84
C LEU A 43 -3.87 -6.30 8.09
N ILE A 44 -2.75 -6.89 8.53
CA ILE A 44 -1.47 -6.75 7.84
C ILE A 44 -1.52 -7.42 6.46
N SER A 45 -2.10 -8.62 6.37
CA SER A 45 -2.28 -9.31 5.09
C SER A 45 -3.13 -8.50 4.10
N ASN A 46 -4.19 -7.83 4.58
CA ASN A 46 -4.99 -6.94 3.74
C ASN A 46 -4.16 -5.75 3.23
N ILE A 47 -3.36 -5.11 4.08
CA ILE A 47 -2.51 -3.99 3.68
C ILE A 47 -1.44 -4.45 2.68
N GLN A 48 -0.85 -5.63 2.88
CA GLN A 48 0.10 -6.22 1.95
C GLN A 48 -0.54 -6.50 0.58
N ALA A 49 -1.77 -7.00 0.55
CA ALA A 49 -2.50 -7.19 -0.70
C ALA A 49 -2.71 -5.86 -1.45
N GLN A 50 -2.99 -4.77 -0.73
CA GLN A 50 -3.12 -3.43 -1.34
C GLN A 50 -1.80 -2.92 -1.92
N ILE A 51 -0.67 -3.17 -1.25
CA ILE A 51 0.67 -2.83 -1.76
C ILE A 51 0.93 -3.56 -3.08
N ILE A 52 0.67 -4.87 -3.11
CA ILE A 52 0.87 -5.70 -4.32
C ILE A 52 0.01 -5.18 -5.48
N GLN A 53 -1.23 -4.74 -5.23
CA GLN A 53 -2.05 -4.14 -6.28
C GLN A 53 -1.47 -2.82 -6.80
N CYS A 54 -0.94 -1.98 -5.91
CA CYS A 54 -0.28 -0.74 -6.31
C CYS A 54 0.98 -1.01 -7.15
N GLU A 55 1.80 -1.99 -6.76
CA GLU A 55 2.99 -2.40 -7.52
C GLU A 55 2.64 -2.89 -8.93
N LYS A 56 1.62 -3.75 -9.04
CA LYS A 56 1.11 -4.20 -10.35
C LYS A 56 0.59 -3.06 -11.21
N ALA A 57 -0.07 -2.07 -10.60
CA ALA A 57 -0.54 -0.88 -11.32
C ALA A 57 0.65 -0.07 -11.86
N ILE A 58 1.67 0.16 -11.02
CA ILE A 58 2.92 0.83 -11.42
C ILE A 58 3.56 0.10 -12.62
N ASP A 59 3.74 -1.21 -12.53
CA ASP A 59 4.32 -2.01 -13.61
C ASP A 59 3.50 -1.92 -14.90
N PHE A 60 2.18 -2.05 -14.80
CA PHE A 60 1.29 -1.94 -15.96
C PHE A 60 1.43 -0.59 -16.68
N TYR A 61 1.44 0.52 -15.94
CA TYR A 61 1.56 1.85 -16.55
C TYR A 61 2.98 2.14 -17.07
N HIS A 62 4.04 1.66 -16.41
CA HIS A 62 5.41 1.81 -16.92
C HIS A 62 5.71 0.94 -18.15
N LEU A 63 5.03 -0.21 -18.30
CA LEU A 63 5.11 -1.01 -19.53
C LEU A 63 4.37 -0.33 -20.68
N LYS A 64 3.21 0.28 -20.40
CA LYS A 64 2.44 1.01 -21.41
C LYS A 64 3.22 2.21 -21.99
N ASP A 65 3.86 2.98 -21.12
CA ASP A 65 4.66 4.17 -21.50
C ASP A 65 5.86 3.80 -22.41
N ARG A 66 6.40 2.58 -22.28
CA ARG A 66 7.48 2.06 -23.15
C ARG A 66 6.99 1.44 -24.46
N SER A 67 5.73 1.00 -24.53
CA SER A 67 5.16 0.44 -25.75
C SER A 67 4.62 1.49 -26.73
N GLU A 68 4.48 2.73 -26.29
CA GLU A 68 3.96 3.86 -27.08
C GLU A 68 5.07 4.81 -27.60
N GLN A 69 6.34 4.47 -27.34
CA GLN A 69 7.55 5.17 -27.82
C GLN A 69 8.23 4.41 -28.96
#